data_AF-A0A484XZL9-F1
#
_entry.id   AF-A0A484XZL9-F1
#
_cell.length_a   1.000
_cell.length_b   1.000
_cell.length_c   1.000
_cell.angle_alpha   90.00
_cell.angle_beta   90.00
_cell.angle_gamma   90.00
#
_symmetry.space_group_name_H-M   'P 1'
#
loop_
_entity.id
_entity.type
_entity.pdbx_description
1 polymer ?
#
loop_
_entity_poly.entity_id
_entity_poly.type
_entity_poly.pdbx_seq_one_letter_code
_entity_poly.pdbx_strand_id
1 'polypeptide(L)'
;MTHRNQIHVLQAILLTGGLAAWELGVRAGLVDPFWTSSPSLLGTAFLESLRTLEILRHTGVTLGEAMAGLGAGCAAGILLGLLLGVSRVLGPALEPFIIALNSLPRVALAPLIVMFVGIGFASKFLLAFSLVVVPMMINTYEGIRSVDRTLLNLMQVLQATRLQLFAKVLLPNCVPWIFSGIRVSISFAIIGAIVGEFISARAGIGYMIDEAAGGFDTTGMIMPLLVLMLIAFSLDRLVLALSNRLLHWRERRV
;
A
#
# COMPACT_ATOMS: atom_id res chain seq x y z
N MET A 1 -30.37 -11.06 13.16
CA MET A 1 -29.11 -10.36 12.87
C MET A 1 -29.01 -10.17 11.37
N THR A 2 -28.77 -8.95 10.88
CA THR A 2 -28.51 -8.73 9.43
C THR A 2 -27.26 -9.50 9.00
N HIS A 3 -27.21 -10.00 7.76
CA HIS A 3 -26.04 -10.73 7.23
C HIS A 3 -24.71 -10.00 7.50
N ARG A 4 -24.71 -8.66 7.44
CA ARG A 4 -23.55 -7.82 7.78
C ARG A 4 -23.10 -7.97 9.24
N ASN A 5 -24.03 -8.03 10.19
CA ASN A 5 -23.70 -8.22 11.60
C ASN A 5 -23.17 -9.63 11.87
N GLN A 6 -23.66 -10.65 11.15
CA GLN A 6 -23.11 -12.01 11.25
C GLN A 6 -21.65 -12.07 10.78
N ILE A 7 -21.32 -11.38 9.69
CA ILE A 7 -19.94 -11.31 9.18
C ILE A 7 -19.01 -10.64 10.20
N HIS A 8 -19.42 -9.52 10.80
CA HIS A 8 -18.59 -8.85 11.81
C HIS A 8 -18.41 -9.67 13.08
N VAL A 9 -19.44 -10.39 13.52
CA VAL A 9 -19.34 -11.33 14.64
C VAL A 9 -18.37 -12.47 14.30
N LEU A 10 -18.47 -13.04 13.11
CA LEU A 10 -17.54 -14.08 12.66
C LEU A 10 -16.09 -13.58 12.59
N GLN A 11 -15.87 -12.38 12.05
CA GLN A 11 -14.55 -11.73 12.02
C GLN A 11 -13.98 -11.53 13.43
N ALA A 12 -14.80 -11.06 14.37
CA ALA A 12 -14.40 -10.88 15.75
C ALA A 12 -14.03 -12.22 16.39
N ILE A 13 -14.84 -13.27 16.20
CA ILE A 13 -14.59 -14.62 16.72
C ILE A 13 -13.30 -15.20 16.14
N LEU A 14 -13.05 -15.06 14.84
CA LEU A 14 -11.83 -15.55 14.21
C LEU A 14 -10.59 -14.83 14.75
N LEU A 15 -10.66 -13.50 14.91
CA LEU A 15 -9.56 -12.72 15.46
C LEU A 15 -9.28 -13.07 16.92
N THR A 16 -10.30 -13.05 17.78
CA THR A 16 -10.13 -13.34 19.20
C THR A 16 -9.78 -14.79 19.44
N GLY A 17 -10.36 -15.72 18.67
CA GLY A 17 -10.01 -17.14 18.69
C GLY A 17 -8.57 -17.39 18.29
N GLY A 18 -8.07 -16.73 17.24
CA GLY A 18 -6.68 -16.82 16.81
C GLY A 18 -5.71 -16.28 17.86
N LEU A 19 -5.99 -15.11 18.44
CA LEU A 19 -5.17 -14.53 19.52
C LEU A 19 -5.18 -15.39 20.78
N ALA A 20 -6.35 -15.93 21.17
CA ALA A 20 -6.46 -16.81 22.32
C ALA A 20 -5.71 -18.13 22.09
N ALA A 21 -5.82 -18.72 20.90
CA ALA A 21 -5.08 -19.94 20.56
C ALA A 21 -3.56 -19.73 20.62
N TRP A 22 -3.07 -18.58 20.14
CA TRP A 22 -1.65 -18.23 20.21
C TRP A 22 -1.18 -18.04 21.67
N GLU A 23 -1.90 -17.25 22.47
CA GLU A 23 -1.59 -17.04 23.89
C GLU A 23 -1.61 -18.35 24.68
N LEU A 24 -2.63 -19.19 24.47
CA LEU A 24 -2.76 -20.49 25.14
C LEU A 24 -1.67 -21.47 24.69
N GLY A 25 -1.29 -21.47 23.41
CA GLY A 25 -0.20 -22.31 22.90
C GLY A 25 1.13 -22.01 23.56
N VAL A 26 1.42 -20.72 23.78
CA VAL A 26 2.63 -20.28 24.51
C VAL A 26 2.53 -20.64 25.99
N ARG A 27 1.40 -20.34 26.66
CA ARG A 27 1.21 -20.65 28.09
C ARG A 27 1.23 -22.14 28.39
N ALA A 28 0.76 -22.97 27.47
CA ALA A 28 0.78 -24.42 27.58
C ALA A 28 2.16 -25.02 27.26
N GLY A 29 3.15 -24.22 26.86
CA GLY A 29 4.48 -24.68 26.47
C GLY A 29 4.52 -25.44 25.14
N LEU A 30 3.44 -25.38 24.35
CA LEU A 30 3.38 -26.00 23.01
C LEU A 30 4.18 -25.20 21.99
N VAL A 31 4.36 -23.91 22.25
CA VAL A 31 5.09 -22.96 21.41
C VAL A 31 6.08 -22.20 22.27
N ASP A 32 7.34 -22.16 21.84
CA ASP A 32 8.38 -21.43 22.54
C ASP A 32 8.21 -19.92 22.33
N PRO A 33 7.97 -19.13 23.39
CA PRO A 33 7.83 -17.67 23.29
C PRO A 33 9.07 -16.99 22.72
N PHE A 34 10.24 -17.63 22.75
CA PHE A 34 11.44 -17.10 22.09
C PHE A 34 11.23 -16.91 20.58
N TRP A 35 10.49 -17.80 19.91
CA TRP A 35 10.30 -17.74 18.45
C TRP A 35 9.04 -17.02 18.01
N THR A 36 8.00 -17.02 18.85
CA THR A 36 6.71 -16.45 18.47
C THR A 36 6.34 -15.21 19.26
N SER A 37 6.98 -14.92 20.40
CA SER A 37 6.41 -14.04 21.42
C SER A 37 4.99 -14.50 21.84
N SER A 38 4.24 -13.65 22.51
CA SER A 38 2.83 -13.87 22.84
C SER A 38 2.02 -12.57 22.74
N PRO A 39 0.69 -12.65 22.48
CA PRO A 39 -0.18 -11.47 22.44
C PRO A 39 -0.06 -10.57 23.67
N SER A 40 0.07 -11.14 24.87
CA SER A 40 0.26 -10.38 26.10
C SER A 40 1.58 -9.60 26.14
N LEU A 41 2.71 -10.24 25.76
CA LEU A 41 4.03 -9.58 25.68
C LEU A 41 4.07 -8.46 24.64
N LEU A 42 3.41 -8.67 23.49
CA LEU A 42 3.30 -7.65 22.45
C LEU A 42 2.50 -6.44 22.93
N GLY A 43 1.42 -6.70 23.69
CA GLY A 43 0.62 -5.66 24.32
C GLY A 43 1.41 -4.83 25.34
N THR A 44 2.19 -5.49 26.21
CA THR A 44 3.04 -4.79 27.19
C THR A 44 4.14 -3.98 26.51
N ALA A 45 4.84 -4.56 25.53
CA ALA A 45 5.89 -3.87 24.78
C ALA A 45 5.35 -2.65 24.03
N PHE A 46 4.16 -2.75 23.44
CA PHE A 46 3.50 -1.62 22.78
C PHE A 46 3.14 -0.51 23.76
N LEU A 47 2.59 -0.85 24.93
CA LEU A 47 2.24 0.14 25.96
C LEU A 47 3.47 0.84 26.53
N GLU A 48 4.58 0.12 26.73
CA GLU A 48 5.85 0.70 27.17
C GLU A 48 6.42 1.65 26.13
N SER A 49 6.46 1.24 24.85
CA SER A 49 6.95 2.08 23.76
C SER A 49 6.06 3.31 23.51
N LEU A 50 4.75 3.21 23.79
CA LEU A 50 3.84 4.36 23.79
C LEU A 50 4.18 5.35 24.91
N ARG A 51 4.51 4.88 26.12
CA ARG A 51 4.90 5.74 27.24
C ARG A 51 6.18 6.52 26.96
N THR A 52 7.14 5.90 26.27
CA THR A 52 8.40 6.54 25.86
C THR A 52 8.28 7.37 24.58
N LEU A 53 7.11 7.35 23.92
CA LEU A 53 6.85 7.97 22.60
C LEU A 53 7.73 7.44 21.47
N GLU A 54 8.47 6.36 21.70
CA GLU A 54 9.42 5.79 20.76
C GLU A 54 8.69 5.25 19.53
N ILE A 55 7.67 4.42 19.73
CA ILE A 55 6.87 3.87 18.62
C ILE A 55 6.26 4.97 17.75
N LEU A 56 5.84 6.09 18.34
CA LEU A 56 5.26 7.22 17.61
C LEU A 56 6.31 7.93 16.75
N ARG A 57 7.54 8.11 17.27
CA ARG A 57 8.64 8.70 16.53
C ARG A 57 9.00 7.84 15.31
N HIS A 58 9.21 6.54 15.52
CA HIS A 58 9.60 5.61 14.46
C HIS A 58 8.48 5.44 13.43
N THR A 59 7.23 5.32 13.88
CA THR A 59 6.05 5.31 13.01
C THR A 59 5.97 6.58 12.16
N GLY A 60 6.19 7.76 12.76
CA GLY A 60 6.12 9.04 12.06
C GLY A 60 7.16 9.17 10.95
N VAL A 61 8.38 8.70 11.19
CA VAL A 61 9.45 8.68 10.17
C VAL A 61 9.06 7.79 8.99
N THR A 62 8.68 6.52 9.26
CA THR A 62 8.30 5.57 8.21
C THR A 62 7.07 6.06 7.44
N LEU A 63 6.07 6.61 8.12
CA LEU A 63 4.90 7.19 7.46
C LEU A 63 5.28 8.40 6.61
N GLY A 64 6.17 9.27 7.07
CA GLY A 64 6.63 10.41 6.27
C GLY A 64 7.29 9.97 4.97
N GLU A 65 8.19 8.99 5.04
CA GLU A 65 8.90 8.42 3.89
C GLU A 65 7.92 7.70 2.94
N ALA A 66 7.06 6.84 3.48
CA ALA A 66 6.08 6.09 2.70
C ALA A 66 5.05 7.02 2.04
N MET A 67 4.50 8.00 2.76
CA MET A 67 3.47 8.90 2.21
C MET A 67 4.04 9.87 1.18
N ALA A 68 5.29 10.32 1.33
CA ALA A 68 5.95 11.10 0.30
C ALA A 68 6.14 10.28 -1.00
N GLY A 69 6.66 9.05 -0.87
CA GLY A 69 6.82 8.13 -2.01
C GLY A 69 5.48 7.76 -2.66
N LEU A 70 4.45 7.52 -1.85
CA LEU A 70 3.09 7.24 -2.30
C LEU A 70 2.51 8.44 -3.06
N GLY A 71 2.60 9.65 -2.52
CA GLY A 71 2.05 10.85 -3.15
C GLY A 71 2.72 11.13 -4.50
N ALA A 72 4.06 11.16 -4.54
CA ALA A 72 4.81 11.39 -5.76
C ALA A 72 4.62 10.26 -6.78
N GLY A 73 4.66 9.01 -6.32
CA GLY A 73 4.49 7.83 -7.17
C GLY A 73 3.07 7.74 -7.75
N CYS A 74 2.05 8.07 -6.95
CA CYS A 74 0.67 8.13 -7.43
C CYS A 74 0.49 9.22 -8.47
N ALA A 75 1.00 10.43 -8.21
CA ALA A 75 0.90 11.54 -9.17
C ALA A 75 1.59 11.21 -10.51
N ALA A 76 2.82 10.70 -10.45
CA ALA A 76 3.57 10.30 -11.64
C ALA A 76 2.90 9.12 -12.37
N GLY A 77 2.46 8.11 -11.63
CA GLY A 77 1.82 6.92 -12.19
C GLY A 77 0.49 7.25 -12.86
N ILE A 78 -0.35 8.08 -12.23
CA ILE A 78 -1.61 8.56 -12.83
C ILE A 78 -1.30 9.32 -14.12
N LEU A 79 -0.37 10.28 -14.08
CA LEU A 79 -0.03 11.09 -15.25
C LEU A 79 0.45 10.22 -16.42
N LEU A 80 1.40 9.31 -16.16
CA LEU A 80 1.95 8.42 -17.18
C LEU A 80 0.88 7.44 -17.69
N GLY A 81 0.08 6.85 -16.80
CA GLY A 81 -0.99 5.94 -17.18
C GLY A 81 -2.06 6.61 -18.03
N LEU A 82 -2.41 7.87 -17.72
CA LEU A 82 -3.33 8.67 -18.54
C LEU A 82 -2.74 8.95 -19.93
N LEU A 83 -1.48 9.38 -20.01
CA LEU A 83 -0.80 9.67 -21.28
C LEU A 83 -0.73 8.42 -22.17
N LEU A 84 -0.38 7.28 -21.60
CA LEU A 84 -0.28 6.00 -22.31
C LEU A 84 -1.65 5.48 -22.73
N GLY A 85 -2.67 5.60 -21.88
CA GLY A 85 -4.00 5.06 -22.17
C GLY A 85 -4.73 5.85 -23.26
N VAL A 86 -4.51 7.17 -23.35
CA VAL A 86 -5.10 7.99 -24.42
C VAL A 86 -4.36 7.80 -25.75
N SER A 87 -3.07 7.42 -25.71
CA SER A 87 -2.27 7.24 -26.91
C SER A 87 -2.54 5.91 -27.61
N ARG A 88 -2.98 5.97 -28.87
CA ARG A 88 -3.22 4.78 -29.71
C ARG A 88 -1.94 4.03 -30.11
N VAL A 89 -0.77 4.69 -30.00
CA VAL A 89 0.52 4.15 -30.44
C VAL A 89 1.43 3.87 -29.24
N LEU A 90 1.63 4.87 -28.36
CA LEU A 90 2.56 4.74 -27.23
C LEU A 90 2.11 3.67 -26.24
N GLY A 91 0.81 3.57 -25.96
CA GLY A 91 0.26 2.56 -25.05
C GLY A 91 0.63 1.14 -25.47
N PRO A 92 0.16 0.65 -26.64
CA PRO A 92 0.51 -0.68 -27.13
C PRO A 92 2.02 -0.91 -27.30
N ALA A 93 2.77 0.10 -27.72
CA ALA A 93 4.21 -0.03 -27.95
C ALA A 93 5.00 -0.19 -26.63
N LEU A 94 4.60 0.50 -25.57
CA LEU A 94 5.30 0.50 -24.28
C LEU A 94 4.74 -0.54 -23.29
N GLU A 95 3.55 -1.06 -23.52
CA GLU A 95 2.88 -2.03 -22.66
C GLU A 95 3.75 -3.26 -22.30
N PRO A 96 4.46 -3.92 -23.23
CA PRO A 96 5.35 -5.02 -22.88
C PRO A 96 6.48 -4.60 -21.93
N PHE A 97 7.04 -3.40 -22.12
CA PHE A 97 8.12 -2.87 -21.28
C PHE A 97 7.62 -2.48 -19.88
N ILE A 98 6.41 -1.96 -19.78
CA ILE A 98 5.76 -1.64 -18.50
C ILE A 98 5.53 -2.89 -17.68
N ILE A 99 5.03 -3.96 -18.32
CA ILE A 99 4.82 -5.26 -17.66
C ILE A 99 6.16 -5.86 -17.23
N ALA A 100 7.19 -5.78 -18.07
CA ALA A 100 8.54 -6.21 -17.73
C ALA A 100 9.11 -5.43 -16.52
N LEU A 101 8.95 -4.10 -16.51
CA LEU A 101 9.38 -3.25 -15.41
C LEU A 101 8.63 -3.58 -14.10
N ASN A 102 7.34 -3.92 -14.17
CA ASN A 102 6.57 -4.33 -13.00
C ASN A 102 7.02 -5.69 -12.44
N SER A 103 7.50 -6.57 -13.32
CA SER A 103 7.99 -7.92 -12.98
C SER A 103 9.38 -7.91 -12.34
N LEU A 104 10.15 -6.84 -12.54
CA LEU A 104 11.42 -6.65 -11.85
C LEU A 104 11.17 -6.54 -10.33
N PRO A 105 11.89 -7.32 -9.49
CA PRO A 105 11.85 -7.16 -8.04
C PRO A 105 12.54 -5.85 -7.66
N ARG A 106 11.84 -4.73 -7.83
CA ARG A 106 12.35 -3.36 -7.61
C ARG A 106 12.85 -3.13 -6.18
N VAL A 107 12.40 -3.95 -5.23
CA VAL A 107 12.94 -4.01 -3.86
C VAL A 107 14.46 -4.26 -3.87
N ALA A 108 14.96 -5.06 -4.82
CA ALA A 108 16.40 -5.34 -4.97
C ALA A 108 17.23 -4.13 -5.44
N LEU A 109 16.58 -3.04 -5.88
CA LEU A 109 17.26 -1.79 -6.25
C LEU A 109 17.68 -0.97 -5.02
N ALA A 110 17.21 -1.32 -3.83
CA ALA A 110 17.43 -0.55 -2.62
C ALA A 110 18.91 -0.24 -2.33
N PRO A 111 19.87 -1.19 -2.43
CA PRO A 111 21.29 -0.88 -2.22
C PRO A 111 21.86 0.08 -3.27
N LEU A 112 21.42 -0.05 -4.53
CA LEU A 112 21.85 0.85 -5.61
C LEU A 112 21.35 2.27 -5.38
N ILE A 113 20.07 2.42 -4.99
CA ILE A 113 19.49 3.74 -4.67
C ILE A 113 20.26 4.41 -3.53
N VAL A 114 20.60 3.66 -2.48
CA VAL A 114 21.43 4.17 -1.37
C VAL A 114 22.83 4.54 -1.85
N MET A 115 23.44 3.74 -2.74
CA MET A 115 24.75 4.06 -3.32
C MET A 115 24.73 5.37 -4.13
N PHE A 116 23.69 5.62 -4.92
CA PHE A 116 23.59 6.80 -5.78
C PHE A 116 23.22 8.08 -5.03
N VAL A 117 22.29 7.98 -4.07
CA VAL A 117 21.65 9.15 -3.44
C VAL A 117 22.09 9.32 -1.97
N GLY A 118 22.83 8.35 -1.45
CA GLY A 118 23.31 8.34 -0.07
C GLY A 118 22.25 7.89 0.93
N ILE A 119 22.64 7.93 2.20
CA ILE A 119 21.80 7.54 3.33
C ILE A 119 20.91 8.72 3.73
N GLY A 120 19.62 8.45 3.88
CA GLY A 120 18.65 9.39 4.45
C GLY A 120 17.31 9.30 3.75
N PHE A 121 16.45 10.29 4.01
CA PHE A 121 15.07 10.36 3.49
C PHE A 121 14.97 10.09 1.99
N ALA A 122 15.86 10.68 1.18
CA ALA A 122 15.83 10.56 -0.28
C ALA A 122 15.91 9.11 -0.78
N SER A 123 16.72 8.26 -0.13
CA SER A 123 16.83 6.84 -0.51
C SER A 123 15.54 6.05 -0.26
N LYS A 124 14.88 6.26 0.89
CA LYS A 124 13.62 5.59 1.24
C LYS A 124 12.47 6.10 0.40
N PHE A 125 12.42 7.42 0.21
CA PHE A 125 11.48 8.08 -0.70
C PHE A 125 11.57 7.51 -2.12
N LEU A 126 12.77 7.43 -2.70
CA LEU A 126 12.95 6.93 -4.08
C LEU A 126 12.58 5.45 -4.20
N LEU A 127 12.90 4.64 -3.19
CA LEU A 127 12.50 3.25 -3.17
C LEU A 127 10.97 3.11 -3.12
N ALA A 128 10.30 3.78 -2.17
CA ALA A 128 8.83 3.82 -2.09
C ALA A 128 8.19 4.33 -3.38
N PHE A 129 8.71 5.43 -3.94
CA PHE A 129 8.28 5.98 -5.23
C PHE A 129 8.39 4.94 -6.36
N SER A 130 9.52 4.24 -6.47
CA SER A 130 9.76 3.25 -7.52
C SER A 130 8.80 2.07 -7.44
N LEU A 131 8.40 1.67 -6.23
CA LEU A 131 7.45 0.57 -6.01
C LEU A 131 6.02 1.00 -6.35
N VAL A 132 5.66 2.26 -6.12
CA VAL A 132 4.31 2.82 -6.34
C VAL A 132 4.04 3.21 -7.79
N VAL A 133 5.00 3.86 -8.47
CA VAL A 133 4.74 4.51 -9.76
C VAL A 133 4.23 3.54 -10.84
N VAL A 134 4.78 2.33 -10.91
CA VAL A 134 4.45 1.34 -11.93
C VAL A 134 3.06 0.71 -11.73
N PRO A 135 2.69 0.15 -10.57
CA PRO A 135 1.34 -0.39 -10.38
C PRO A 135 0.26 0.69 -10.51
N MET A 136 0.55 1.92 -10.09
CA MET A 136 -0.38 3.04 -10.29
C MET A 136 -0.56 3.37 -11.78
N MET A 137 0.53 3.41 -12.54
CA MET A 137 0.51 3.60 -13.99
C MET A 137 -0.30 2.52 -14.69
N ILE A 138 -0.08 1.24 -14.35
CA ILE A 138 -0.82 0.11 -14.91
C ILE A 138 -2.32 0.23 -14.60
N ASN A 139 -2.70 0.43 -13.33
CA ASN A 139 -4.11 0.56 -12.96
C ASN A 139 -4.80 1.71 -13.71
N THR A 140 -4.11 2.85 -13.87
CA THR A 140 -4.67 4.00 -14.58
C THR A 140 -4.79 3.73 -16.09
N TYR A 141 -3.79 3.07 -16.68
CA TYR A 141 -3.79 2.65 -18.08
C TYR A 141 -4.95 1.69 -18.38
N GLU A 142 -5.12 0.66 -17.54
CA GLU A 142 -6.24 -0.28 -17.62
C GLU A 142 -7.60 0.42 -17.42
N GLY A 143 -7.65 1.42 -16.56
CA GLY A 143 -8.84 2.25 -16.38
C GLY A 143 -9.31 2.93 -17.66
N ILE A 144 -8.39 3.45 -18.48
CA ILE A 144 -8.72 4.03 -19.78
C ILE A 144 -9.17 2.93 -20.76
N ARG A 145 -8.47 1.80 -20.80
CA ARG A 145 -8.75 0.72 -21.75
C ARG A 145 -10.02 -0.06 -21.44
N SER A 146 -10.48 -0.04 -20.18
CA SER A 146 -11.72 -0.70 -19.75
C SER A 146 -13.01 0.00 -20.19
N VAL A 147 -12.92 1.17 -20.85
CA VAL A 147 -14.10 1.91 -21.32
C VAL A 147 -14.85 1.09 -22.38
N ASP A 148 -16.16 0.97 -22.20
CA ASP A 148 -17.03 0.28 -23.16
C ASP A 148 -16.94 0.91 -24.55
N ARG A 149 -16.70 0.07 -25.56
CA ARG A 149 -16.67 0.50 -26.97
C ARG A 149 -17.98 1.16 -27.40
N THR A 150 -19.11 0.76 -26.82
CA THR A 150 -20.42 1.36 -27.05
C THR A 150 -20.46 2.83 -26.64
N LEU A 151 -19.89 3.16 -25.47
CA LEU A 151 -19.76 4.56 -25.00
C LEU A 151 -18.84 5.37 -25.92
N LEU A 152 -17.73 4.78 -26.38
CA LEU A 152 -16.82 5.43 -27.34
C LEU A 152 -17.51 5.70 -28.68
N ASN A 153 -18.27 4.74 -29.21
CA ASN A 153 -19.01 4.88 -30.46
C ASN A 153 -20.12 5.93 -30.33
N LEU A 154 -20.85 5.96 -29.20
CA LEU A 154 -21.87 6.98 -28.94
C LEU A 154 -21.27 8.39 -28.96
N MET A 155 -20.11 8.59 -28.32
CA MET A 155 -19.41 9.88 -28.35
C MET A 155 -18.99 10.28 -29.77
N GLN A 156 -18.63 9.30 -30.63
CA GLN A 156 -18.32 9.58 -32.05
C GLN A 156 -19.58 10.00 -32.83
N VAL A 157 -20.72 9.34 -32.61
CA VAL A 157 -22.00 9.71 -33.23
C VAL A 157 -22.43 11.12 -32.81
N LEU A 158 -22.24 11.46 -31.54
CA LEU A 158 -22.50 12.80 -31.00
C LEU A 158 -21.45 13.85 -31.42
N GLN A 159 -20.48 13.48 -32.27
CA GLN A 159 -19.36 14.33 -32.71
C GLN A 159 -18.62 15.00 -31.54
N ALA A 160 -18.50 14.29 -30.42
CA ALA A 160 -17.88 14.83 -29.23
C ALA A 160 -16.40 15.15 -29.47
N THR A 161 -15.95 16.29 -28.95
CA THR A 161 -14.54 16.68 -29.04
C THR A 161 -13.66 15.77 -28.17
N ARG A 162 -12.34 15.73 -28.44
CA ARG A 162 -11.40 14.94 -27.63
C ARG A 162 -11.44 15.31 -26.14
N LEU A 163 -11.63 16.59 -25.83
CA LEU A 163 -11.76 17.07 -24.46
C LEU A 163 -13.06 16.58 -23.82
N GLN A 164 -14.16 16.56 -24.56
CA GLN A 164 -15.44 16.02 -24.08
C GLN A 164 -15.35 14.51 -23.85
N LEU A 165 -14.73 13.76 -24.76
CA LEU A 165 -14.48 12.33 -24.58
C LEU A 165 -13.64 12.05 -23.33
N PHE A 166 -12.55 12.80 -23.16
CA PHE A 166 -11.67 12.65 -22.00
C PHE A 166 -12.39 12.98 -20.70
N ALA A 167 -12.98 14.17 -20.59
CA ALA A 167 -13.56 14.66 -19.34
C ALA A 167 -14.88 13.95 -18.97
N LYS A 168 -15.69 13.52 -19.94
CA LYS A 168 -17.02 12.93 -19.68
C LYS A 168 -17.04 11.41 -19.66
N VAL A 169 -16.06 10.75 -20.27
CA VAL A 169 -16.05 9.28 -20.39
C VAL A 169 -14.78 8.69 -19.83
N LEU A 170 -13.61 9.08 -20.35
CA LEU A 170 -12.34 8.43 -19.96
C LEU A 170 -12.01 8.69 -18.48
N LEU A 171 -11.95 9.96 -18.07
CA LEU A 171 -11.56 10.35 -16.72
C LEU A 171 -12.53 9.76 -15.67
N PRO A 172 -13.87 9.88 -15.79
CA PRO A 172 -14.80 9.26 -14.84
C PRO A 172 -14.67 7.74 -14.77
N ASN A 173 -14.40 7.06 -15.90
CA ASN A 173 -14.19 5.62 -15.90
C ASN A 173 -12.89 5.21 -15.22
N CYS A 174 -11.87 6.06 -15.24
CA CYS A 174 -10.58 5.79 -14.59
C CYS A 174 -10.62 5.99 -13.07
N VAL A 175 -11.49 6.84 -12.52
CA VAL A 175 -11.49 7.16 -11.09
C VAL A 175 -11.54 5.91 -10.19
N PRO A 176 -12.42 4.90 -10.42
CA PRO A 176 -12.43 3.67 -9.63
C PRO A 176 -11.13 2.86 -9.72
N TRP A 177 -10.53 2.81 -10.91
CA TRP A 177 -9.25 2.15 -11.13
C TRP A 177 -8.10 2.89 -10.44
N ILE A 178 -8.15 4.22 -10.42
CA ILE A 178 -7.19 5.04 -9.67
C ILE A 178 -7.29 4.73 -8.18
N PHE A 179 -8.50 4.67 -7.61
CA PHE A 179 -8.68 4.27 -6.21
C PHE A 179 -8.17 2.84 -5.93
N SER A 180 -8.43 1.91 -6.84
CA SER A 180 -7.88 0.54 -6.74
C SER A 180 -6.34 0.56 -6.74
N GLY A 181 -5.74 1.32 -7.64
CA GLY A 181 -4.29 1.51 -7.73
C GLY A 181 -3.69 2.12 -6.47
N ILE A 182 -4.32 3.14 -5.89
CA ILE A 182 -3.88 3.76 -4.63
C ILE A 182 -3.89 2.72 -3.50
N ARG A 183 -4.96 1.92 -3.38
CA ARG A 183 -5.08 0.90 -2.32
C ARG A 183 -3.96 -0.13 -2.38
N VAL A 184 -3.65 -0.63 -3.58
CA VAL A 184 -2.50 -1.55 -3.79
C VAL A 184 -1.18 -0.84 -3.50
N SER A 185 -1.08 0.43 -3.87
CA SER A 185 0.15 1.23 -3.71
C SER A 185 0.48 1.58 -2.26
N ILE A 186 -0.50 1.65 -1.35
CA ILE A 186 -0.25 1.87 0.08
C ILE A 186 0.70 0.80 0.64
N SER A 187 0.45 -0.48 0.32
CA SER A 187 1.30 -1.58 0.76
C SER A 187 2.70 -1.47 0.17
N PHE A 188 2.82 -1.15 -1.12
CA PHE A 188 4.12 -0.96 -1.77
C PHE A 188 4.92 0.21 -1.23
N ALA A 189 4.26 1.33 -0.90
CA ALA A 189 4.91 2.49 -0.30
C ALA A 189 5.52 2.16 1.07
N ILE A 190 4.76 1.45 1.91
CA ILE A 190 5.21 1.01 3.23
C ILE A 190 6.37 0.02 3.10
N ILE A 191 6.25 -0.97 2.21
CA ILE A 191 7.35 -1.92 1.92
C ILE A 191 8.61 -1.18 1.47
N GLY A 192 8.47 -0.18 0.58
CA GLY A 192 9.60 0.60 0.09
C GLY A 192 10.29 1.42 1.18
N ALA A 193 9.53 2.03 2.09
CA ALA A 193 10.11 2.74 3.23
C ALA A 193 10.88 1.76 4.15
N ILE A 194 10.24 0.67 4.58
CA ILE A 194 10.84 -0.32 5.50
C ILE A 194 12.11 -0.94 4.94
N VAL A 195 12.10 -1.36 3.67
CA VAL A 195 13.29 -1.96 3.05
C VAL A 195 14.42 -0.93 2.96
N GLY A 196 14.09 0.32 2.66
CA GLY A 196 15.09 1.38 2.65
C GLY A 196 15.65 1.65 4.05
N GLU A 197 14.81 1.55 5.09
CA GLU A 197 15.21 1.69 6.50
C GLU A 197 16.14 0.55 6.96
N PHE A 198 15.92 -0.70 6.51
CA PHE A 198 16.80 -1.85 6.82
C PHE A 198 18.24 -1.66 6.35
N ILE A 199 18.46 -1.00 5.21
CA ILE A 199 19.81 -0.87 4.68
C ILE A 199 20.62 0.14 5.49
N SER A 200 20.01 1.27 5.82
CA SER A 200 20.68 2.31 6.58
C SER A 200 19.69 3.37 7.05
N ALA A 201 19.25 3.27 8.30
CA ALA A 201 18.48 4.31 8.96
C ALA A 201 18.93 4.46 10.42
N ARG A 202 18.50 5.56 11.05
CA ARG A 202 18.69 5.81 12.49
C ARG A 202 17.35 5.96 13.23
N ALA A 203 16.25 5.83 12.50
CA ALA A 203 14.88 5.95 12.96
C ALA A 203 13.96 5.34 11.89
N GLY A 204 12.73 5.02 12.26
CA GLY A 204 11.80 4.26 11.42
C GLY A 204 11.47 2.89 12.01
N ILE A 205 10.34 2.32 11.59
CA ILE A 205 9.88 1.01 12.04
C ILE A 205 10.79 -0.11 11.51
N GLY A 206 11.24 -0.01 10.26
CA GLY A 206 12.23 -0.91 9.69
C GLY A 206 13.54 -0.91 10.51
N TYR A 207 14.00 0.27 10.94
CA TYR A 207 15.13 0.36 11.87
C TYR A 207 14.86 -0.38 13.19
N MET A 208 13.69 -0.19 13.82
CA MET A 208 13.35 -0.89 15.08
C MET A 208 13.35 -2.41 14.90
N ILE A 209 12.82 -2.90 13.78
CA ILE A 209 12.78 -4.33 13.47
C ILE A 209 14.21 -4.87 13.27
N ASP A 210 15.06 -4.15 12.53
CA ASP A 210 16.44 -4.55 12.26
C ASP A 210 17.29 -4.57 13.55
N GLU A 211 17.13 -3.56 14.41
CA GLU A 211 17.78 -3.48 15.71
C GLU A 211 17.34 -4.63 16.65
N ALA A 212 16.03 -4.88 16.75
CA ALA A 212 15.49 -5.99 17.54
C ALA A 212 15.94 -7.35 16.99
N ALA A 213 16.03 -7.50 15.66
CA ALA A 213 16.53 -8.70 15.01
C ALA A 213 18.00 -8.98 15.36
N GLY A 214 18.86 -7.95 15.38
CA GLY A 214 20.25 -8.07 15.81
C GLY A 214 20.40 -8.51 17.28
N GLY A 215 19.43 -8.20 18.12
CA GLY A 215 19.34 -8.63 19.53
C GLY A 215 18.61 -9.94 19.77
N PHE A 216 18.10 -10.61 18.72
CA PHE A 216 17.19 -11.76 18.82
C PHE A 216 15.95 -11.49 19.69
N ASP A 217 15.49 -10.23 19.74
CA ASP A 217 14.27 -9.84 20.43
C ASP A 217 13.06 -10.00 19.49
N THR A 218 12.47 -11.19 19.52
CA THR A 218 11.28 -11.52 18.76
C THR A 218 10.08 -10.62 19.09
N THR A 219 9.95 -10.16 20.34
CA THR A 219 8.84 -9.26 20.72
C THR A 219 9.04 -7.88 20.08
N GLY A 220 10.27 -7.37 20.15
CA GLY A 220 10.70 -6.13 19.49
C GLY A 220 10.61 -6.18 17.96
N MET A 221 10.69 -7.36 17.34
CA MET A 221 10.47 -7.54 15.90
C MET A 221 9.00 -7.59 15.51
N ILE A 222 8.18 -8.36 16.25
CA ILE A 222 6.77 -8.60 15.88
C ILE A 222 5.88 -7.40 16.24
N MET A 223 6.14 -6.70 17.35
CA MET A 223 5.30 -5.57 17.78
C MET A 223 5.25 -4.45 16.72
N PRO A 224 6.37 -3.96 16.15
CA PRO A 224 6.31 -2.92 15.13
C PRO A 224 5.68 -3.40 13.82
N LEU A 225 5.81 -4.69 13.47
CA LEU A 225 5.11 -5.28 12.32
C LEU A 225 3.58 -5.23 12.49
N LEU A 226 3.08 -5.50 13.70
CA LEU A 226 1.64 -5.36 14.00
C LEU A 226 1.19 -3.90 13.91
N VAL A 227 2.01 -2.95 14.37
CA VAL A 227 1.73 -1.51 14.22
C VAL A 227 1.62 -1.13 12.75
N LEU A 228 2.54 -1.59 11.89
CA LEU A 228 2.47 -1.37 10.45
C LEU A 228 1.23 -2.00 9.82
N MET A 229 0.86 -3.21 10.22
CA MET A 229 -0.36 -3.86 9.75
C MET A 229 -1.60 -3.01 10.08
N LEU A 230 -1.71 -2.51 11.31
CA LEU A 230 -2.83 -1.64 11.74
C LEU A 230 -2.86 -0.33 10.95
N ILE A 231 -1.71 0.28 10.71
CA ILE A 231 -1.58 1.52 9.92
C ILE A 231 -1.97 1.27 8.46
N ALA A 232 -1.41 0.26 7.81
CA ALA A 232 -1.70 -0.08 6.42
C ALA A 232 -3.19 -0.38 6.24
N PHE A 233 -3.78 -1.15 7.15
CA PHE A 233 -5.21 -1.44 7.16
C PHE A 233 -6.05 -0.17 7.36
N SER A 234 -5.65 0.71 8.28
CA SER A 234 -6.35 1.98 8.53
C SER A 234 -6.31 2.90 7.31
N LEU A 235 -5.17 3.00 6.62
CA LEU A 235 -5.02 3.76 5.39
C LEU A 235 -5.87 3.18 4.26
N ASP A 236 -5.87 1.86 4.08
CA ASP A 236 -6.74 1.19 3.09
C ASP A 236 -8.22 1.51 3.34
N ARG A 237 -8.66 1.41 4.60
CA ARG A 237 -10.04 1.73 5.00
C ARG A 237 -10.39 3.19 4.78
N LEU A 238 -9.47 4.10 5.03
CA LEU A 238 -9.64 5.53 4.76
C LEU A 238 -9.81 5.80 3.27
N VAL A 239 -8.97 5.19 2.43
CA VAL A 239 -9.10 5.31 0.97
C VAL A 239 -10.39 4.67 0.47
N LEU A 240 -10.81 3.53 1.01
CA LEU A 240 -12.07 2.89 0.67
C LEU A 240 -13.27 3.76 1.06
N ALA A 241 -13.25 4.39 2.23
CA ALA A 241 -14.28 5.32 2.67
C ALA A 241 -14.37 6.53 1.74
N LEU A 242 -13.21 7.10 1.36
CA LEU A 242 -13.13 8.21 0.41
C LEU A 242 -13.62 7.81 -0.99
N SER A 243 -13.22 6.63 -1.46
CA SER A 243 -13.64 6.06 -2.75
C SER A 243 -15.16 5.88 -2.79
N ASN A 244 -15.76 5.29 -1.75
CA ASN A 244 -17.21 5.16 -1.66
C ASN A 244 -17.91 6.52 -1.63
N ARG A 245 -17.30 7.51 -0.96
CA ARG A 245 -17.85 8.86 -0.87
C ARG A 245 -17.80 9.65 -2.17
N LEU A 246 -16.82 9.38 -3.01
CA LEU A 246 -16.70 10.05 -4.30
C LEU A 246 -17.52 9.28 -5.34
N LEU A 247 -17.44 7.96 -5.38
CA LEU A 247 -18.08 7.12 -6.40
C LEU A 247 -19.55 6.77 -6.13
N HIS A 248 -20.28 7.55 -5.33
CA HIS A 248 -21.68 7.28 -5.00
C HIS A 248 -22.60 7.16 -6.23
N TRP A 249 -22.25 7.81 -7.35
CA TRP A 249 -23.03 7.75 -8.59
C TRP A 249 -22.99 6.38 -9.28
N ARG A 250 -22.05 5.50 -8.89
CA ARG A 250 -21.96 4.15 -9.45
C ARG A 250 -22.76 3.21 -8.56
N GLU A 251 -23.95 2.82 -9.03
CA GLU A 251 -24.71 1.75 -8.39
C GLU A 251 -23.81 0.51 -8.29
N ARG A 252 -23.63 0.00 -7.06
CA ARG A 252 -22.94 -1.26 -6.83
C ARG A 252 -23.80 -2.35 -7.44
N ARG A 253 -23.38 -2.92 -8.57
CA ARG A 253 -23.79 -4.28 -8.90
C ARG A 253 -23.15 -5.18 -7.85
N VAL A 254 -23.97 -5.55 -6.87
CA VAL A 254 -23.69 -6.58 -5.86
C VAL A 254 -23.51 -7.92 -6.56
#